data_AF-A0A2H0TKW3-F1
#
_entry.id   AF-A0A2H0TKW3-F1
#
_cell.length_a   1.000
_cell.length_b   1.000
_cell.length_c   1.000
_cell.angle_alpha   90.00
_cell.angle_beta   90.00
_cell.angle_gamma   90.00
#
_symmetry.space_group_name_H-M   'P 1'
#
loop_
_entity.id
_entity.type
_entity.pdbx_description
1 polymer ?
#
loop_
_entity_poly.entity_id
_entity_poly.type
_entity_poly.pdbx_seq_one_letter_code
_entity_poly.pdbx_strand_id
1 'polypeptide(L)'
;RKDPITKVIPSRIINLAVRILTGVKIHDINCGFKAYKKEVLKDLNIYGDLYRFIPVLADRKKFRITEIAVNHRNRKFGKSKYGWRRFISSFLDLLTIFFLARYLRRPGHFFGTFGIIFLSMGFIVGLYITYLRITTGGIAYRYPFLFLGVLLIILGVQFVMTGLLAEMIIFFQKREDSNDFIKELTA
;
A
#
# COMPACT_ATOMS: atom_id res chain seq x y z
N ARG A 1 10.16 -2.15 26.77
CA ARG A 1 11.30 -1.81 25.88
C ARG A 1 12.11 -0.69 26.53
N LYS A 2 13.45 -0.74 26.50
CA LYS A 2 14.36 0.32 26.99
C LYS A 2 14.99 1.07 25.81
N ASP A 3 14.16 1.56 24.90
CA ASP A 3 14.59 2.27 23.69
C ASP A 3 14.42 3.79 23.85
N PRO A 4 15.22 4.62 23.17
CA PRO A 4 15.03 6.07 23.15
C PRO A 4 13.68 6.44 22.55
N ILE A 5 13.10 7.54 23.04
CA ILE A 5 11.77 8.05 22.65
C ILE A 5 11.66 8.24 21.13
N THR A 6 12.75 8.67 20.48
CA THR A 6 12.88 8.84 19.04
C THR A 6 12.64 7.57 18.23
N LYS A 7 12.76 6.39 18.83
CA LYS A 7 12.46 5.09 18.20
C LYS A 7 11.13 4.51 18.64
N VAL A 8 10.70 4.82 19.86
CA VAL A 8 9.44 4.32 20.44
C VAL A 8 8.23 4.97 19.77
N ILE A 9 8.24 6.29 19.57
CA ILE A 9 7.10 7.01 19.00
C ILE A 9 6.81 6.54 17.55
N PRO A 10 7.79 6.55 16.63
CA PRO A 10 7.53 6.11 15.25
C PRO A 10 7.13 4.63 15.18
N SER A 11 7.74 3.78 16.02
CA SER A 11 7.36 2.36 16.11
C SER A 11 5.92 2.17 16.57
N ARG A 12 5.44 2.97 17.53
CA ARG A 12 4.05 2.92 18.00
C ARG A 12 3.08 3.38 16.94
N ILE A 13 3.41 4.45 16.20
CA ILE A 13 2.57 4.95 15.10
C ILE A 13 2.43 3.88 14.01
N ILE A 14 3.55 3.26 13.60
CA ILE A 14 3.51 2.19 12.59
C ILE A 14 2.70 1.00 13.09
N ASN A 15 2.94 0.52 14.31
CA ASN A 15 2.21 -0.61 14.86
C ASN A 15 0.70 -0.30 14.98
N LEU A 16 0.34 0.92 15.38
CA LEU A 16 -1.05 1.39 15.43
C LEU A 16 -1.68 1.44 14.04
N ALA A 17 -0.98 2.03 13.07
CA ALA A 17 -1.45 2.09 11.69
C ALA A 17 -1.69 0.68 11.15
N VAL A 18 -0.77 -0.26 11.35
CA VAL A 18 -0.96 -1.64 10.90
C VAL A 18 -2.17 -2.27 11.58
N ARG A 19 -2.31 -2.14 12.90
CA ARG A 19 -3.45 -2.70 13.64
C ARG A 19 -4.80 -2.15 13.15
N ILE A 20 -4.89 -0.85 12.87
CA ILE A 20 -6.11 -0.24 12.33
C ILE A 20 -6.36 -0.71 10.90
N LEU A 21 -5.33 -0.69 10.05
CA LEU A 21 -5.47 -0.99 8.62
C LEU A 21 -5.71 -2.47 8.33
N THR A 22 -5.19 -3.36 9.19
CA THR A 22 -5.26 -4.81 8.99
C THR A 22 -6.25 -5.51 9.92
N GLY A 23 -6.68 -4.84 11.00
CA GLY A 23 -7.55 -5.41 12.03
C GLY A 23 -6.86 -6.38 12.99
N VAL A 24 -5.57 -6.68 12.78
CA VAL A 24 -4.83 -7.68 13.54
C VAL A 24 -4.48 -7.16 14.93
N LYS A 25 -4.84 -7.90 15.97
CA LYS A 25 -4.63 -7.54 17.38
C LYS A 25 -3.22 -7.91 17.87
N ILE A 26 -2.19 -7.35 17.23
CA ILE A 26 -0.77 -7.53 17.58
C ILE A 26 -0.19 -6.17 17.99
N HIS A 27 0.52 -6.15 19.12
CA HIS A 27 1.14 -4.95 19.68
C HIS A 27 2.50 -4.64 19.04
N ASP A 28 3.27 -5.67 18.64
CA ASP A 28 4.61 -5.49 18.09
C ASP A 28 4.91 -6.35 16.85
N ILE A 29 4.51 -5.83 15.69
CA ILE A 29 4.71 -6.49 14.40
C ILE A 29 6.20 -6.54 14.01
N ASN A 30 6.97 -5.56 14.46
CA ASN A 30 8.40 -5.44 14.15
C ASN A 30 9.29 -6.27 15.08
N CYS A 31 8.71 -6.99 16.05
CA CYS A 31 9.48 -7.92 16.87
C CYS A 31 10.15 -8.98 15.97
N GLY A 32 11.48 -9.10 16.04
CA GLY A 32 12.22 -10.08 15.23
C GLY A 32 12.12 -11.51 15.74
N PHE A 33 11.60 -11.72 16.96
CA PHE A 33 11.49 -13.05 17.57
C PHE A 33 10.07 -13.59 17.35
N LYS A 34 9.93 -14.48 16.35
CA LYS A 34 8.66 -15.06 15.93
C LYS A 34 8.84 -16.55 15.69
N ALA A 35 7.84 -17.34 16.05
CA ALA A 35 7.80 -18.78 15.83
C ALA A 35 6.54 -19.14 15.04
N TYR A 36 6.68 -20.04 14.07
CA TYR A 36 5.59 -20.46 13.19
C TYR A 36 5.59 -21.97 13.02
N LYS A 37 4.39 -22.55 12.84
CA LYS A 37 4.28 -23.92 12.35
C LYS A 37 4.67 -23.97 10.87
N LYS A 38 5.22 -25.12 10.44
CA LYS A 38 5.62 -25.35 9.03
C LYS A 38 4.46 -25.13 8.05
N GLU A 39 3.26 -25.58 8.43
CA GLU A 39 2.01 -25.41 7.65
C GLU A 39 1.70 -23.94 7.34
N VAL A 40 1.87 -23.06 8.34
CA VAL A 40 1.63 -21.62 8.18
C VAL A 40 2.56 -21.03 7.12
N LEU A 41 3.85 -21.41 7.12
CA LEU A 41 4.81 -20.86 6.17
C LEU A 41 4.62 -21.41 4.75
N LYS A 42 4.19 -22.68 4.61
CA LYS A 42 3.89 -23.28 3.30
C LYS A 42 2.73 -22.60 2.60
N ASP A 43 1.73 -22.16 3.37
CA ASP A 43 0.57 -21.48 2.82
C ASP A 43 0.84 -20.02 2.47
N LEU A 44 1.91 -19.41 2.95
CA LEU A 44 2.12 -17.97 2.78
C LEU A 44 3.06 -17.68 1.60
N ASN A 45 2.54 -16.94 0.62
CA ASN A 45 3.37 -16.33 -0.43
C ASN A 45 4.09 -15.10 0.14
N ILE A 46 5.31 -15.31 0.64
CA ILE A 46 6.16 -14.25 1.20
C ILE A 46 7.06 -13.73 0.08
N TYR A 47 6.95 -12.43 -0.23
CA TYR A 47 7.79 -11.77 -1.24
C TYR A 47 8.49 -10.54 -0.66
N GLY A 48 9.77 -10.35 -1.01
CA GLY A 48 10.55 -9.17 -0.61
C GLY A 48 10.57 -8.92 0.90
N ASP A 49 10.32 -7.68 1.32
CA ASP A 49 10.31 -7.25 2.73
C ASP A 49 9.00 -7.62 3.49
N LEU A 50 8.06 -8.34 2.84
CA LEU A 50 6.79 -8.77 3.46
C LEU A 50 6.98 -9.77 4.61
N TYR A 51 8.17 -10.35 4.79
CA TYR A 51 8.48 -11.26 5.92
C TYR A 51 8.21 -10.60 7.28
N ARG A 52 8.30 -9.27 7.38
CA ARG A 52 7.98 -8.54 8.62
C ARG A 52 6.52 -8.65 9.00
N PHE A 53 5.66 -8.91 8.03
CA PHE A 53 4.21 -8.92 8.16
C PHE A 53 3.59 -10.30 7.97
N ILE A 54 4.40 -11.36 8.10
CA ILE A 54 3.91 -12.74 8.17
C ILE A 54 2.72 -12.89 9.15
N PRO A 55 2.71 -12.29 10.36
CA PRO A 55 1.54 -12.40 11.23
C PRO A 55 0.28 -11.79 10.61
N VAL A 56 0.39 -10.69 9.87
CA VAL A 56 -0.75 -10.09 9.17
C VAL A 56 -1.27 -10.99 8.07
N LEU A 57 -0.36 -11.60 7.28
CA LEU A 57 -0.74 -12.51 6.22
C LEU A 57 -1.35 -13.80 6.76
N ALA A 58 -0.82 -14.32 7.88
CA ALA A 58 -1.35 -15.49 8.57
C ALA A 58 -2.77 -15.25 9.11
N ASP A 59 -3.04 -14.08 9.69
CA ASP A 59 -4.36 -13.72 10.22
C ASP A 59 -5.43 -13.72 9.12
N ARG A 60 -5.07 -13.23 7.93
CA ARG A 60 -5.97 -13.25 6.76
C ARG A 60 -6.30 -14.65 6.28
N LYS A 61 -5.35 -15.58 6.40
CA LYS A 61 -5.59 -17.01 6.17
C LYS A 61 -6.28 -17.70 7.36
N LYS A 62 -6.75 -16.94 8.35
CA LYS A 62 -7.47 -17.42 9.55
C LYS A 62 -6.64 -18.30 10.48
N PHE A 63 -5.32 -18.22 10.40
CA PHE A 63 -4.45 -18.87 11.39
C PHE A 63 -4.56 -18.18 12.75
N ARG A 64 -4.44 -18.96 13.83
CA ARG A 64 -4.42 -18.43 15.19
C ARG A 64 -3.07 -17.80 15.49
N ILE A 65 -3.09 -16.57 15.99
CA ILE A 65 -1.88 -15.83 16.36
C ILE A 65 -2.01 -15.38 17.81
N THR A 66 -0.90 -15.44 18.54
CA THR A 66 -0.81 -14.96 19.91
C THR A 66 0.52 -14.24 20.11
N GLU A 67 0.59 -13.40 21.13
CA GLU A 67 1.80 -12.70 21.55
C GLU A 67 2.23 -13.18 22.93
N ILE A 68 3.53 -13.44 23.09
CA ILE A 68 4.13 -13.79 24.38
C ILE A 68 5.05 -12.64 24.77
N ALA A 69 4.90 -12.14 25.99
CA ALA A 69 5.75 -11.08 26.50
C ALA A 69 7.20 -11.58 26.62
N VAL A 70 8.13 -10.87 25.98
CA VAL A 70 9.57 -11.19 26.02
C VAL A 70 10.36 -10.00 26.55
N ASN A 71 11.43 -10.29 27.29
CA ASN A 71 12.28 -9.24 27.86
C ASN A 71 13.23 -8.67 26.79
N HIS A 72 13.01 -7.41 26.41
CA HIS A 72 13.86 -6.71 25.45
C HIS A 72 15.15 -6.20 26.13
N ARG A 73 16.27 -6.86 25.83
CA ARG A 73 17.59 -6.54 26.40
C ARG A 73 18.33 -5.52 25.54
N ASN A 74 19.07 -4.61 26.18
CA ASN A 74 19.94 -3.68 25.46
C ASN A 74 21.03 -4.45 24.71
N ARG A 75 21.32 -3.99 23.49
CA ARG A 75 22.43 -4.51 22.70
C ARG A 75 23.75 -4.21 23.39
N LYS A 76 24.58 -5.24 23.60
CA LYS A 76 25.91 -5.10 24.23
C LYS A 76 27.01 -4.73 23.23
N PHE A 77 26.92 -5.19 21.98
CA PHE A 77 27.98 -5.03 20.98
C PHE A 77 27.42 -4.63 19.60
N GLY A 78 28.20 -3.85 18.84
CA GLY A 78 27.90 -3.43 17.46
C GLY A 78 26.95 -2.22 17.32
N LYS A 79 26.95 -1.60 16.13
CA LYS A 79 26.11 -0.44 15.81
C LYS A 79 24.75 -0.86 15.23
N SER A 80 23.73 -0.02 15.42
CA SER A 80 22.41 -0.28 14.85
C SER A 80 22.42 -0.09 13.34
N LYS A 81 21.93 -1.11 12.61
CA LYS A 81 21.64 -1.02 11.16
C LYS A 81 20.28 -0.36 10.88
N TYR A 82 19.58 0.09 11.93
CA TYR A 82 18.31 0.80 11.81
C TYR A 82 18.59 2.30 11.69
N GLY A 83 18.57 2.80 10.45
CA GLY A 83 18.68 4.22 10.12
C GLY A 83 17.41 4.76 9.45
N TRP A 84 17.45 6.02 9.02
CA TRP A 84 16.33 6.71 8.35
C TRP A 84 15.78 5.96 7.13
N ARG A 85 16.65 5.37 6.32
CA ARG A 85 16.26 4.54 5.18
C ARG A 85 15.31 3.42 5.57
N ARG A 86 15.51 2.82 6.75
CA ARG A 86 14.67 1.72 7.25
C ARG A 86 13.28 2.19 7.67
N PHE A 87 13.15 3.42 8.14
CA PHE A 87 11.85 4.00 8.43
C PHE A 87 11.03 4.20 7.14
N ILE A 88 11.65 4.77 6.10
CA ILE A 88 11.02 4.95 4.79
C ILE A 88 10.64 3.60 4.19
N SER A 89 11.55 2.62 4.17
CA SER A 89 11.23 1.27 3.70
C SER A 89 10.07 0.66 4.49
N SER A 90 10.05 0.78 5.83
CA SER A 90 8.95 0.24 6.64
C SER A 90 7.60 0.91 6.35
N PHE A 91 7.61 2.20 6.01
CA PHE A 91 6.40 2.92 5.58
C PHE A 91 5.93 2.46 4.19
N LEU A 92 6.85 2.30 3.24
CA LEU A 92 6.53 1.77 1.91
C LEU A 92 6.03 0.32 1.97
N ASP A 93 6.62 -0.51 2.85
CA ASP A 93 6.17 -1.88 3.08
C ASP A 93 4.75 -1.90 3.66
N LEU A 94 4.44 -0.99 4.59
CA LEU A 94 3.08 -0.82 5.13
C LEU A 94 2.09 -0.40 4.04
N LEU A 95 2.47 0.55 3.20
CA LEU A 95 1.65 0.99 2.07
C LEU A 95 1.39 -0.18 1.10
N THR A 96 2.43 -0.97 0.81
CA THR A 96 2.35 -2.18 -0.02
C THR A 96 1.37 -3.18 0.58
N ILE A 97 1.42 -3.43 1.88
CA ILE A 97 0.53 -4.39 2.53
C ILE A 97 -0.88 -3.87 2.62
N PHE A 98 -1.07 -2.58 2.88
CA PHE A 98 -2.38 -1.95 2.83
C PHE A 98 -2.98 -2.02 1.43
N PHE A 99 -2.13 -1.93 0.40
CA PHE A 99 -2.54 -2.13 -0.97
C PHE A 99 -2.94 -3.59 -1.22
N LEU A 100 -2.07 -4.53 -0.87
CA LEU A 100 -2.24 -5.98 -1.02
C LEU A 100 -3.46 -6.50 -0.23
N ALA A 101 -3.50 -6.23 1.08
CA ALA A 101 -4.61 -5.45 1.61
C ALA A 101 -6.01 -5.59 1.07
N ARG A 102 -6.38 -4.39 0.66
CA ARG A 102 -7.71 -3.89 0.47
C ARG A 102 -8.04 -3.84 -1.01
N TYR A 103 -7.00 -3.75 -1.86
CA TYR A 103 -7.14 -3.41 -3.26
C TYR A 103 -6.84 -4.55 -4.23
N LEU A 104 -6.17 -5.64 -3.84
CA LEU A 104 -6.08 -6.85 -4.68
C LEU A 104 -7.44 -7.40 -5.10
N ARG A 105 -8.50 -7.12 -4.35
CA ARG A 105 -9.85 -7.60 -4.71
C ARG A 105 -10.46 -6.79 -5.87
N ARG A 106 -10.13 -5.50 -6.00
CA ARG A 106 -10.67 -4.57 -7.02
C ARG A 106 -9.75 -3.35 -7.19
N PRO A 107 -8.60 -3.47 -7.89
CA PRO A 107 -7.64 -2.37 -8.02
C PRO A 107 -8.20 -1.23 -8.89
N GLY A 108 -9.06 -1.55 -9.87
CA GLY A 108 -9.67 -0.57 -10.78
C GLY A 108 -10.48 0.50 -10.05
N HIS A 109 -11.23 0.13 -9.01
CA HIS A 109 -12.00 1.11 -8.22
C HIS A 109 -11.10 2.13 -7.50
N PHE A 110 -9.94 1.72 -6.98
CA PHE A 110 -9.05 2.63 -6.26
C PHE A 110 -8.49 3.69 -7.19
N PHE A 111 -7.81 3.26 -8.26
CA PHE A 111 -7.18 4.18 -9.20
C PHE A 111 -8.23 4.91 -10.05
N GLY A 112 -9.36 4.27 -10.35
CA GLY A 112 -10.48 4.88 -11.06
C GLY A 112 -11.13 6.01 -10.27
N THR A 113 -11.35 5.86 -8.95
CA THR A 113 -11.90 6.96 -8.13
C THR A 113 -10.98 8.17 -8.13
N PHE A 114 -9.66 7.99 -7.94
CA PHE A 114 -8.71 9.09 -8.04
C PHE A 114 -8.68 9.69 -9.45
N GLY A 115 -8.66 8.84 -10.49
CA GLY A 115 -8.70 9.28 -11.88
C GLY A 115 -9.90 10.17 -12.20
N ILE A 116 -11.10 9.79 -11.76
CA ILE A 116 -12.33 10.59 -11.93
C ILE A 116 -12.24 11.91 -11.18
N ILE A 117 -11.70 11.94 -9.96
CA ILE A 117 -11.50 13.17 -9.18
C ILE A 117 -10.56 14.13 -9.93
N PHE A 118 -9.42 13.65 -10.39
CA PHE A 118 -8.43 14.45 -11.13
C PHE A 118 -8.98 14.94 -12.47
N LEU A 119 -9.69 14.09 -13.22
CA LEU A 119 -10.36 14.48 -14.47
C LEU A 119 -11.43 15.55 -14.23
N SER A 120 -12.26 15.38 -13.21
CA SER A 120 -13.31 16.34 -12.87
C SER A 120 -12.72 17.68 -12.46
N MET A 121 -11.68 17.68 -11.63
CA MET A 121 -11.00 18.90 -11.20
C MET A 121 -10.31 19.61 -12.36
N GLY A 122 -9.61 18.87 -13.23
CA GLY A 122 -8.99 19.40 -14.43
C GLY A 122 -10.02 19.98 -15.41
N PHE A 123 -11.17 19.33 -15.56
CA PHE A 123 -12.27 19.81 -16.39
C PHE A 123 -12.88 21.11 -15.86
N ILE A 124 -13.11 21.21 -14.54
CA ILE A 124 -13.60 22.44 -13.90
C ILE A 124 -12.62 23.61 -14.11
N VAL A 125 -11.32 23.37 -13.93
CA VAL A 125 -10.29 24.40 -14.18
C VAL A 125 -10.28 24.81 -15.66
N GLY A 126 -10.41 23.85 -16.58
CA GLY A 126 -10.49 24.11 -18.01
C GLY A 126 -11.72 24.93 -18.42
N LEU A 127 -12.89 24.62 -17.86
CA LEU A 127 -14.13 25.38 -18.06
C LEU A 127 -14.00 26.80 -17.52
N TYR A 128 -13.44 26.96 -16.32
CA TYR A 128 -13.23 28.26 -15.69
C TYR A 128 -12.36 29.18 -16.56
N ILE A 129 -11.26 28.66 -17.11
CA ILE A 129 -10.37 29.44 -17.99
C ILE A 129 -11.04 29.74 -19.33
N THR A 130 -11.80 28.79 -19.88
CA THR A 130 -12.55 28.98 -21.12
C THR A 130 -13.60 30.09 -20.99
N TYR A 131 -14.37 30.09 -19.89
CA TYR A 131 -15.33 31.14 -19.57
C TYR A 131 -14.64 32.51 -19.49
N LEU A 132 -13.56 32.58 -18.74
CA LEU A 132 -12.76 33.79 -18.56
C LEU A 132 -12.12 34.32 -19.85
N ARG A 133 -11.77 33.43 -20.78
CA ARG A 133 -11.26 33.79 -22.11
C ARG A 133 -12.33 34.51 -22.93
N ILE A 134 -13.57 34.02 -22.87
CA ILE A 134 -14.70 34.58 -23.64
C ILE A 134 -15.10 35.96 -23.08
N THR A 135 -15.08 36.16 -21.77
CA THR A 135 -15.49 37.44 -21.16
C THR A 135 -14.41 38.51 -21.19
N THR A 136 -13.14 38.16 -20.97
CA THR A 136 -12.05 39.13 -20.73
C THR A 136 -11.10 39.28 -21.93
N GLY A 137 -11.21 38.44 -22.96
CA GLY A 137 -10.43 38.55 -24.21
C GLY A 137 -8.93 38.24 -24.12
N GLY A 138 -8.33 38.24 -22.92
CA GLY A 138 -6.89 38.00 -22.71
C GLY A 138 -6.57 36.81 -21.79
N ILE A 139 -5.58 36.00 -22.20
CA ILE A 139 -5.14 34.77 -21.48
C ILE A 139 -3.77 34.95 -20.81
N ALA A 140 -3.05 36.04 -21.10
CA ALA A 140 -1.61 36.17 -20.84
C ALA A 140 -1.18 35.95 -19.37
N TYR A 141 -1.98 36.39 -18.40
CA TYR A 141 -1.67 36.21 -16.97
C TYR A 141 -2.13 34.87 -16.38
N ARG A 142 -2.82 34.03 -17.17
CA ARG A 142 -3.55 32.84 -16.68
C ARG A 142 -2.97 31.51 -17.16
N TYR A 143 -1.85 31.51 -17.89
CA TYR A 143 -1.17 30.30 -18.36
C TYR A 143 -0.87 29.27 -17.25
N PRO A 144 -0.42 29.64 -16.03
CA PRO A 144 -0.16 28.64 -14.98
C PRO A 144 -1.38 27.78 -14.63
N PHE A 145 -2.58 28.37 -14.64
CA PHE A 145 -3.82 27.64 -14.37
C PHE A 145 -4.21 26.74 -15.55
N LEU A 146 -3.90 27.13 -16.79
CA LEU A 146 -4.13 26.30 -17.97
C LEU A 146 -3.23 25.07 -17.93
N PHE A 147 -1.94 25.26 -17.64
CA PHE A 147 -1.01 24.15 -17.44
C PHE A 147 -1.43 23.24 -16.29
N LEU A 148 -1.92 23.80 -15.18
CA LEU A 148 -2.47 23.01 -14.08
C LEU A 148 -3.68 22.18 -14.52
N GLY A 149 -4.64 22.76 -15.24
CA GLY A 149 -5.82 22.05 -15.75
C GLY A 149 -5.44 20.89 -16.67
N VAL A 150 -4.53 21.13 -17.61
CA VAL A 150 -4.00 20.09 -18.52
C VAL A 150 -3.27 19.00 -17.74
N LEU A 151 -2.41 19.37 -16.79
CA LEU A 151 -1.68 18.40 -15.94
C LEU A 151 -2.65 17.51 -15.15
N LEU A 152 -3.69 18.10 -14.56
CA LEU A 152 -4.72 17.35 -13.82
C LEU A 152 -5.47 16.36 -14.72
N ILE A 153 -5.78 16.75 -15.97
CA ILE A 153 -6.40 15.85 -16.95
C ILE A 153 -5.46 14.70 -17.30
N ILE A 154 -4.19 14.98 -17.59
CA ILE A 154 -3.18 13.95 -17.92
C ILE A 154 -3.04 12.95 -16.76
N LEU A 155 -2.88 13.44 -15.53
CA LEU A 155 -2.80 12.60 -14.33
C LEU A 155 -4.08 11.76 -14.15
N GLY A 156 -5.25 12.37 -14.37
CA GLY A 156 -6.54 11.68 -14.30
C GLY A 156 -6.64 10.51 -15.28
N VAL A 157 -6.27 10.72 -16.55
CA VAL A 157 -6.21 9.64 -17.56
C VAL A 157 -5.20 8.57 -17.16
N GLN A 158 -4.01 8.93 -16.68
CA GLN A 158 -2.99 7.97 -16.24
C GLN A 158 -3.47 7.08 -15.09
N PHE A 159 -4.21 7.64 -14.13
CA PHE A 159 -4.80 6.88 -13.03
C PHE A 159 -5.87 5.90 -13.52
N VAL A 160 -6.78 6.33 -14.39
CA VAL A 160 -7.80 5.43 -14.98
C VAL A 160 -7.14 4.28 -15.74
N MET A 161 -6.16 4.59 -16.59
CA MET A 161 -5.42 3.58 -17.37
C MET A 161 -4.69 2.59 -16.49
N THR A 162 -4.00 3.07 -15.44
CA THR A 162 -3.31 2.21 -14.47
C THR A 162 -4.28 1.29 -13.74
N GLY A 163 -5.48 1.79 -13.40
CA GLY A 163 -6.54 0.99 -12.79
C GLY A 163 -7.01 -0.16 -13.67
N LEU A 164 -7.27 0.12 -14.95
CA LEU A 164 -7.67 -0.88 -15.94
C LEU A 164 -6.57 -1.93 -16.17
N LEU A 165 -5.31 -1.49 -16.32
CA LEU A 165 -4.17 -2.40 -16.46
C LEU A 165 -4.02 -3.33 -15.25
N ALA A 166 -4.16 -2.78 -14.04
CA ALA A 166 -4.10 -3.59 -12.82
C ALA A 166 -5.22 -4.64 -12.77
N GLU A 167 -6.43 -4.29 -13.21
CA GLU A 167 -7.56 -5.22 -13.27
C GLU A 167 -7.34 -6.32 -14.32
N MET A 168 -6.77 -5.97 -15.48
CA MET A 168 -6.37 -6.95 -16.51
C MET A 168 -5.30 -7.92 -15.99
N ILE A 169 -4.27 -7.43 -15.30
CA ILE A 169 -3.21 -8.30 -14.74
C ILE A 169 -3.79 -9.31 -13.76
N ILE A 170 -4.67 -8.87 -12.85
CA ILE A 170 -5.33 -9.78 -11.89
C ILE A 170 -6.24 -10.78 -12.62
N PHE A 171 -6.93 -10.35 -13.66
CA PHE A 171 -7.76 -11.24 -14.48
C PHE A 171 -6.93 -12.34 -15.14
N PHE A 172 -5.77 -12.00 -15.72
CA PHE A 172 -4.87 -12.98 -16.32
C PHE A 172 -4.26 -13.93 -15.28
N GLN A 173 -3.81 -13.41 -14.14
CA GLN A 173 -3.24 -14.24 -13.07
C GLN A 173 -4.26 -15.24 -12.51
N LYS A 174 -5.50 -14.79 -12.27
CA LYS A 174 -6.58 -15.67 -11.79
C LYS A 174 -6.93 -16.76 -12.82
N ARG A 175 -6.83 -16.45 -14.11
CA ARG A 175 -7.08 -17.41 -15.20
C ARG A 175 -5.97 -18.46 -15.27
N GLU A 176 -4.72 -18.06 -15.07
CA GLU A 176 -3.57 -18.96 -15.02
C GLU A 176 -3.68 -19.94 -13.83
N ASP A 177 -3.92 -19.42 -12.62
CA ASP A 177 -4.15 -20.24 -11.42
C ASP A 177 -5.29 -21.26 -11.61
N SER A 178 -6.38 -20.84 -12.28
CA SER A 178 -7.52 -21.72 -12.56
C SER A 178 -7.19 -22.81 -13.58
N ASN A 179 -6.36 -22.52 -14.58
CA ASN A 179 -5.95 -23.51 -15.58
C ASN A 179 -5.01 -24.55 -14.98
N ASP A 180 -4.11 -24.14 -14.11
CA ASP A 180 -3.19 -25.05 -13.42
C ASP A 180 -3.94 -25.96 -12.44
N PHE A 181 -4.93 -25.44 -11.73
CA PHE A 181 -5.81 -26.25 -10.88
C PHE A 181 -6.60 -27.31 -11.67
N ILE A 182 -7.11 -26.96 -12.86
CA ILE A 182 -7.81 -27.92 -13.73
C ILE A 182 -6.85 -29.02 -14.19
N LYS A 183 -5.61 -28.67 -14.57
CA LYS A 183 -4.60 -29.65 -14.96
C LYS A 183 -4.28 -30.63 -13.83
N GLU A 184 -4.14 -30.16 -12.59
CA GLU A 184 -3.93 -31.02 -11.41
C GLU A 184 -5.11 -31.97 -11.16
N LEU A 185 -6.36 -31.57 -11.44
CA LEU A 185 -7.52 -32.46 -11.29
C LEU A 185 -7.65 -33.50 -12.41
N THR A 186 -7.13 -33.19 -13.59
CA THR A 186 -7.22 -34.07 -14.78
C THR A 186 -6.00 -35.00 -14.95
N ALA A 187 -4.96 -34.83 -14.15
CA ALA A 187 -3.74 -35.64 -14.11
C ALA A 187 -3.84 -36.73 -13.03
#